data_AF-A0A5M6AD88-F1
#
_entry.id   AF-A0A5M6AD88-F1
#
_cell.length_a   1.000
_cell.length_b   1.000
_cell.length_c   1.000
_cell.angle_alpha   90.00
_cell.angle_beta   90.00
_cell.angle_gamma   90.00
#
_symmetry.space_group_name_H-M   'P 1'
#
loop_
_entity.id
_entity.type
_entity.pdbx_description
1 polymer ?
#
loop_
_entity_poly.entity_id
_entity_poly.type
_entity_poly.pdbx_seq_one_letter_code
_entity_poly.pdbx_strand_id
1 'polypeptide(L)'
;MNIRVLFSLVFLIVITFTVSAQTAVWQWAVPVRNFAKQPKNPDAKAYLWIPEKCKHVKAVLVAQHNMEEISIMEDENFRIKMAELDVVQIWVCPSFNHGFDFTDGAWETLEGFLKDLASVSGYTELASAPLIGIGHSAAASWPYYLAAYMPDRTLACISVSGQWPYVRDKWLNLDIWGERNIDYIPCLETMGEYESAHTWSNEGLKERKEHPLLPLSMLACPAEGHFAYSPGKAEYIALYIKKALQYGHVDPTKTGWLAERWKKNQPPTCMPAPVAEYKGNPDDAFWFFDKEMVEATQAYQARFRNMKPQLVGVVQEGKPVVQRDSHLQLHPVFLPQGDGVSFHLTPVFLDTVPGDSPRLKNWTDLPVGTRIGHAADNSICFEMITGPAVIHNHTFKVEWNRSISWASSKADIVFAVRHPGDKEYKPIVQQAQTTIPVRNIDGVPQKVSFAALADVKRGIKSVTLQASSDNGLPVGFYVESGPARVEGNQLIFTPIPPRAVYPVKVTVVAWQYGRSGEPKIQTAEPITQTFYIL
;
A
#
# COMPACT_ATOMS: atom_id res chain seq x y z
N MET A 1 33.18 6.68 -62.96
CA MET A 1 33.27 7.67 -61.87
C MET A 1 32.30 7.25 -60.78
N ASN A 2 32.81 6.98 -59.57
CA ASN A 2 32.12 6.32 -58.45
C ASN A 2 31.12 7.26 -57.78
N ILE A 3 29.91 6.79 -57.44
CA ILE A 3 29.20 7.25 -56.23
C ILE A 3 28.55 6.04 -55.56
N ARG A 4 29.05 5.73 -54.37
CA ARG A 4 28.50 4.75 -53.41
C ARG A 4 27.21 5.32 -52.82
N VAL A 5 26.12 4.55 -52.85
CA VAL A 5 24.92 4.84 -52.06
C VAL A 5 25.17 4.34 -50.63
N LEU A 6 25.29 5.27 -49.68
CA LEU A 6 25.53 5.00 -48.28
C LEU A 6 24.19 4.73 -47.57
N PHE A 7 24.05 3.53 -47.01
CA PHE A 7 23.00 3.18 -46.06
C PHE A 7 23.06 4.12 -44.85
N SER A 8 21.94 4.74 -44.50
CA SER A 8 21.74 5.34 -43.16
C SER A 8 20.74 4.48 -42.40
N LEU A 9 21.25 3.53 -41.60
CA LEU A 9 20.50 2.90 -40.53
C LEU A 9 20.25 3.96 -39.44
N VAL A 10 19.00 4.37 -39.26
CA VAL A 10 18.57 5.09 -38.06
C VAL A 10 18.37 4.04 -36.98
N PHE A 11 19.33 3.93 -36.06
CA PHE A 11 19.22 3.11 -34.86
C PHE A 11 18.21 3.79 -33.92
N LEU A 12 16.97 3.28 -33.89
CA LEU A 12 15.99 3.65 -32.90
C LEU A 12 16.42 3.04 -31.56
N ILE A 13 17.08 3.83 -30.70
CA ILE A 13 17.35 3.42 -29.32
C ILE A 13 16.01 3.42 -28.60
N VAL A 14 15.39 2.24 -28.51
CA VAL A 14 14.28 2.01 -27.58
C VAL A 14 14.90 1.97 -26.19
N ILE A 15 14.81 3.09 -25.46
CA ILE A 15 15.09 3.11 -24.03
C ILE A 15 13.94 2.34 -23.37
N THR A 16 14.14 1.04 -23.17
CA THR A 16 13.31 0.25 -22.27
C THR A 16 13.61 0.74 -20.85
N PHE A 17 12.72 1.56 -20.29
CA PHE A 17 12.71 1.78 -18.85
C PHE A 17 12.30 0.47 -18.20
N THR A 18 13.28 -0.30 -17.74
CA THR A 18 13.01 -1.34 -16.75
C THR A 18 12.69 -0.64 -15.46
N VAL A 19 11.40 -0.44 -15.18
CA VAL A 19 10.93 -0.20 -13.81
C VAL A 19 11.18 -1.52 -13.06
N SER A 20 12.40 -1.71 -12.58
CA SER A 20 12.63 -2.64 -11.48
C SER A 20 11.76 -2.14 -10.33
N ALA A 21 10.97 -3.02 -9.70
CA ALA A 21 10.29 -2.63 -8.48
C ALA A 21 11.38 -2.37 -7.44
N GLN A 22 11.75 -1.11 -7.32
CA GLN A 22 12.79 -0.68 -6.43
C GLN A 22 12.18 -0.76 -5.04
N THR A 23 12.61 -1.72 -4.23
CA THR A 23 12.17 -1.81 -2.84
C THR A 23 12.37 -0.46 -2.18
N ALA A 24 11.30 0.16 -1.67
CA ALA A 24 11.39 1.52 -1.16
C ALA A 24 12.36 1.58 0.02
N VAL A 25 12.97 2.75 0.21
CA VAL A 25 13.94 2.96 1.29
C VAL A 25 13.21 3.10 2.62
N TRP A 26 13.68 2.34 3.61
CA TRP A 26 13.35 2.46 5.02
C TRP A 26 14.67 2.50 5.79
N GLN A 27 15.07 3.69 6.22
CA GLN A 27 16.43 3.95 6.69
C GLN A 27 16.74 3.24 8.02
N TRP A 28 15.74 3.03 8.86
CA TRP A 28 15.91 2.32 10.14
C TRP A 28 14.86 1.23 10.30
N ALA A 29 15.22 0.21 11.07
CA ALA A 29 14.30 -0.80 11.55
C ALA A 29 14.66 -1.21 12.98
N VAL A 30 13.65 -1.48 13.80
CA VAL A 30 13.79 -2.04 15.15
C VAL A 30 12.87 -3.25 15.31
N PRO A 31 13.27 -4.29 16.07
CA PRO A 31 12.37 -5.36 16.44
C PRO A 31 11.24 -4.81 17.31
N VAL A 32 10.00 -5.28 17.09
CA VAL A 32 8.86 -4.88 17.89
C VAL A 32 8.78 -5.77 19.12
N ARG A 33 8.95 -5.18 20.31
CA ARG A 33 8.65 -5.84 21.58
C ARG A 33 7.14 -5.80 21.80
N ASN A 34 6.47 -6.91 21.52
CA ASN A 34 5.02 -7.00 21.65
C ASN A 34 4.62 -7.30 23.10
N PHE A 35 3.80 -6.42 23.68
CA PHE A 35 3.35 -6.51 25.07
C PHE A 35 1.98 -7.18 25.24
N ALA A 36 1.36 -7.66 24.15
CA ALA A 36 0.15 -8.47 24.22
C ALA A 36 0.38 -9.78 25.00
N LYS A 37 -0.65 -10.30 25.66
CA LYS A 37 -0.58 -11.59 26.38
C LYS A 37 -0.20 -12.75 25.46
N GLN A 38 -0.64 -12.70 24.20
CA GLN A 38 -0.33 -13.71 23.18
C GLN A 38 0.04 -13.03 21.85
N PRO A 39 1.32 -12.64 21.68
CA PRO A 39 1.79 -11.99 20.46
C PRO A 39 1.61 -12.90 19.24
N LYS A 40 0.85 -12.45 18.24
CA LYS A 40 0.67 -13.20 16.97
C LYS A 40 1.91 -13.19 16.08
N ASN A 41 2.62 -12.07 16.07
CA ASN A 41 3.76 -11.81 15.19
C ASN A 41 4.99 -11.43 16.02
N PRO A 42 5.68 -12.42 16.65
CA PRO A 42 6.84 -12.15 17.51
C PRO A 42 8.05 -11.60 16.73
N ASP A 43 8.11 -11.83 15.42
CA ASP A 43 9.21 -11.37 14.55
C ASP A 43 8.91 -10.03 13.85
N ALA A 44 7.86 -9.32 14.25
CA ALA A 44 7.49 -8.04 13.66
C ALA A 44 8.62 -7.00 13.81
N LYS A 45 8.83 -6.21 12.75
CA LYS A 45 9.78 -5.08 12.75
C LYS A 45 9.03 -3.80 12.42
N ALA A 46 9.40 -2.72 13.11
CA ALA A 46 8.97 -1.38 12.79
C ALA A 46 10.02 -0.71 11.91
N TYR A 47 9.63 -0.34 10.70
CA TYR A 47 10.47 0.31 9.70
C TYR A 47 10.17 1.80 9.69
N LEU A 48 11.21 2.63 9.66
CA LEU A 48 11.09 4.09 9.70
C LEU A 48 11.67 4.71 8.43
N TRP A 49 10.85 5.55 7.81
CA TRP A 49 11.27 6.46 6.76
C TRP A 49 11.21 7.91 7.24
N ILE A 50 12.33 8.62 7.12
CA ILE A 50 12.43 10.05 7.40
C ILE A 50 12.80 10.76 6.09
N PRO A 51 12.12 11.88 5.73
CA PRO A 51 12.50 12.67 4.58
C PRO A 51 13.96 13.12 4.63
N GLU A 52 14.65 13.06 3.49
CA GLU A 52 16.10 13.30 3.37
C GLU A 52 16.58 14.65 3.92
N LYS A 53 15.70 15.65 3.93
CA LYS A 53 16.00 17.02 4.38
C LYS A 53 15.33 17.37 5.72
N CYS A 54 14.60 16.43 6.34
CA CYS A 54 13.85 16.68 7.56
C CYS A 54 14.80 17.05 8.71
N LYS A 55 14.58 18.22 9.31
CA LYS A 55 15.32 18.67 10.50
C LYS A 55 14.51 18.52 11.78
N HIS A 56 13.19 18.43 11.67
CA HIS A 56 12.29 18.34 12.81
C HIS A 56 11.00 17.65 12.37
N VAL A 57 10.60 16.58 13.06
CA VAL A 57 9.38 15.83 12.73
C VAL A 57 8.17 16.62 13.20
N LYS A 58 7.22 16.88 12.30
CA LYS A 58 5.95 17.55 12.64
C LYS A 58 4.82 16.59 12.96
N ALA A 59 4.80 15.40 12.36
CA ALA A 59 3.89 14.31 12.69
C ALA A 59 4.47 12.96 12.22
N VAL A 60 3.92 11.88 12.74
CA VAL A 60 4.29 10.51 12.42
C VAL A 60 3.08 9.80 11.81
N LEU A 61 3.16 9.44 10.53
CA LEU A 61 2.20 8.55 9.88
C LEU A 61 2.59 7.10 10.21
N VAL A 62 1.70 6.37 10.87
CA VAL A 62 1.93 4.99 11.26
C VAL A 62 0.96 4.08 10.52
N ALA A 63 1.46 2.94 10.03
CA ALA A 63 0.67 1.87 9.45
C ALA A 63 1.14 0.50 9.95
N GLN A 64 0.20 -0.43 10.01
CA GLN A 64 0.49 -1.85 10.18
C GLN A 64 0.33 -2.55 8.83
N HIS A 65 1.11 -3.60 8.57
CA HIS A 65 1.00 -4.30 7.31
C HIS A 65 -0.34 -5.03 7.21
N ASN A 66 -1.17 -4.62 6.25
CA ASN A 66 -2.23 -5.44 5.70
C ASN A 66 -2.00 -5.61 4.20
N MET A 67 -2.27 -4.59 3.37
CA MET A 67 -1.99 -4.60 1.94
C MET A 67 -1.81 -3.18 1.38
N GLU A 68 -2.88 -2.42 1.19
CA GLU A 68 -2.85 -1.18 0.39
C GLU A 68 -2.09 -0.02 1.05
N GLU A 69 -1.94 -0.01 2.38
CA GLU A 69 -1.25 1.07 3.08
C GLU A 69 0.17 1.24 2.57
N ILE A 70 0.86 0.13 2.27
CA ILE A 70 2.24 0.18 1.79
C ILE A 70 2.33 0.80 0.39
N SER A 71 1.34 0.53 -0.48
CA SER A 71 1.26 1.12 -1.82
C SER A 71 1.13 2.64 -1.75
N ILE A 72 0.40 3.17 -0.76
CA ILE A 72 0.27 4.62 -0.53
C ILE A 72 1.57 5.19 0.07
N MET A 73 2.12 4.53 1.09
CA MET A 73 3.28 5.01 1.82
C MET A 73 4.58 4.98 1.00
N GLU A 74 4.71 4.02 0.09
CA GLU A 74 5.86 3.90 -0.82
C GLU A 74 5.69 4.69 -2.13
N ASP A 75 4.53 5.28 -2.40
CA ASP A 75 4.34 6.14 -3.56
C ASP A 75 5.29 7.36 -3.52
N GLU A 76 5.92 7.64 -4.66
CA GLU A 76 6.94 8.68 -4.80
C GLU A 76 6.34 10.07 -4.55
N ASN A 77 5.20 10.37 -5.17
CA ASN A 77 4.54 11.67 -5.01
C ASN A 77 4.02 11.85 -3.58
N PHE A 78 3.49 10.79 -2.97
CA PHE A 78 3.10 10.80 -1.57
C PHE A 78 4.28 11.12 -0.65
N ARG A 79 5.43 10.46 -0.85
CA ARG A 79 6.66 10.74 -0.09
C ARG A 79 7.20 12.15 -0.33
N ILE A 80 7.10 12.69 -1.55
CA ILE A 80 7.42 14.10 -1.84
C ILE A 80 6.53 15.01 -0.98
N LYS A 81 5.23 14.75 -0.90
CA LYS A 81 4.32 15.54 -0.05
C LYS A 81 4.56 15.38 1.44
N MET A 82 4.85 14.17 1.92
CA MET A 82 5.21 13.98 3.32
C MET A 82 6.53 14.68 3.66
N ALA A 83 7.48 14.73 2.72
CA ALA A 83 8.72 15.48 2.86
C ALA A 83 8.49 17.01 2.94
N GLU A 84 7.60 17.57 2.13
CA GLU A 84 7.20 18.99 2.21
C GLU A 84 6.59 19.35 3.58
N LEU A 85 5.96 18.37 4.23
CA LEU A 85 5.25 18.53 5.51
C LEU A 85 6.10 18.14 6.73
N ASP A 86 7.34 17.68 6.54
CA ASP A 86 8.16 17.05 7.60
C ASP A 86 7.42 15.92 8.35
N VAL A 87 6.58 15.17 7.63
CA VAL A 87 5.88 13.98 8.12
C VAL A 87 6.77 12.76 7.87
N VAL A 88 7.06 12.03 8.93
CA VAL A 88 7.81 10.76 8.85
C VAL A 88 6.84 9.60 8.81
N GLN A 89 7.29 8.47 8.29
CA GLN A 89 6.45 7.29 8.11
C GLN A 89 7.00 6.10 8.89
N ILE A 90 6.12 5.36 9.56
CA ILE A 90 6.42 4.09 10.21
C ILE A 90 5.51 3.01 9.64
N TRP A 91 6.11 1.94 9.14
CA TRP A 91 5.40 0.76 8.70
C TRP A 91 5.84 -0.44 9.55
N VAL A 92 4.88 -1.19 10.08
CA VAL A 92 5.16 -2.36 10.92
C VAL A 92 4.78 -3.64 10.19
N CYS A 93 5.76 -4.52 9.97
CA CYS A 93 5.56 -5.75 9.21
C CYS A 93 6.24 -6.97 9.84
N PRO A 94 5.52 -8.08 10.04
CA PRO A 94 4.04 -8.19 10.01
C PRO A 94 3.36 -7.25 11.02
N SER A 95 2.03 -7.14 10.99
CA SER A 95 1.29 -6.26 11.92
C SER A 95 1.61 -6.57 13.38
N PHE A 96 1.78 -5.56 14.24
CA PHE A 96 2.11 -5.80 15.64
C PHE A 96 0.87 -6.14 16.47
N ASN A 97 -0.26 -5.51 16.17
CA ASN A 97 -1.56 -5.75 16.78
C ASN A 97 -2.64 -5.28 15.80
N HIS A 98 -3.13 -6.18 14.94
CA HIS A 98 -4.00 -5.84 13.79
C HIS A 98 -5.22 -5.00 14.18
N GLY A 99 -5.90 -5.33 15.28
CA GLY A 99 -7.07 -4.59 15.78
C GLY A 99 -6.75 -3.46 16.75
N PHE A 100 -5.47 -3.25 17.08
CA PHE A 100 -4.98 -2.30 18.09
C PHE A 100 -5.73 -2.40 19.43
N ASP A 101 -5.70 -3.58 20.02
CA ASP A 101 -6.29 -3.80 21.35
C ASP A 101 -5.42 -3.18 22.46
N PHE A 102 -5.71 -1.94 22.83
CA PHE A 102 -5.00 -1.22 23.90
C PHE A 102 -5.26 -1.82 25.29
N THR A 103 -6.25 -2.71 25.46
CA THR A 103 -6.44 -3.45 26.72
C THR A 103 -5.49 -4.64 26.84
N ASP A 104 -4.82 -5.00 25.74
CA ASP A 104 -3.83 -6.07 25.65
C ASP A 104 -2.51 -5.57 25.02
N GLY A 105 -1.96 -4.49 25.57
CA GLY A 105 -0.57 -4.11 25.31
C GLY A 105 -0.29 -3.43 23.96
N ALA A 106 -1.31 -3.14 23.13
CA ALA A 106 -1.08 -2.51 21.83
C ALA A 106 -0.43 -1.13 21.94
N TRP A 107 -0.81 -0.35 22.96
CA TRP A 107 -0.23 0.97 23.20
C TRP A 107 1.23 0.87 23.64
N GLU A 108 1.54 0.04 24.63
CA GLU A 108 2.89 -0.16 25.15
C GLU A 108 3.82 -0.66 24.04
N THR A 109 3.29 -1.47 23.13
CA THR A 109 3.99 -1.93 21.92
C THR A 109 4.31 -0.76 20.99
N LEU A 110 3.32 0.06 20.66
CA LEU A 110 3.48 1.27 19.83
C LEU A 110 4.48 2.25 20.44
N GLU A 111 4.32 2.57 21.73
CA GLU A 111 5.18 3.48 22.46
C GLU A 111 6.62 2.96 22.52
N GLY A 112 6.79 1.65 22.74
CA GLY A 112 8.08 0.98 22.77
C GLY A 112 8.85 1.15 21.48
N PHE A 113 8.26 0.79 20.33
CA PHE A 113 8.97 0.93 19.06
C PHE A 113 9.17 2.40 18.65
N LEU A 114 8.29 3.33 19.03
CA LEU A 114 8.50 4.76 18.80
C LEU A 114 9.75 5.27 19.53
N LYS A 115 9.94 4.84 20.79
CA LYS A 115 11.15 5.15 21.60
C LYS A 115 12.40 4.50 21.02
N ASP A 116 12.31 3.24 20.61
CA ASP A 116 13.45 2.53 20.00
C ASP A 116 13.85 3.17 18.66
N LEU A 117 12.88 3.52 17.81
CA LEU A 117 13.09 4.25 16.56
C LEU A 117 13.68 5.65 16.77
N ALA A 118 13.20 6.38 17.79
CA ALA A 118 13.77 7.67 18.20
C ALA A 118 15.24 7.55 18.56
N SER A 119 15.59 6.52 19.33
CA SER A 119 16.96 6.23 19.77
C SER A 119 17.90 5.92 18.60
N VAL A 120 17.52 5.00 17.71
CA VAL A 120 18.40 4.58 16.59
C VAL A 120 18.47 5.60 15.47
N SER A 121 17.48 6.48 15.32
CA SER A 121 17.46 7.52 14.29
C SER A 121 18.03 8.85 14.77
N GLY A 122 17.98 9.18 16.06
CA GLY A 122 18.30 10.51 16.58
C GLY A 122 17.15 11.52 16.52
N TYR A 123 16.00 11.13 15.98
CA TYR A 123 14.80 11.97 15.91
C TYR A 123 13.92 11.71 17.14
N THR A 124 14.28 12.35 18.25
CA THR A 124 13.61 12.21 19.56
C THR A 124 12.13 12.63 19.53
N GLU A 125 11.75 13.48 18.57
CA GLU A 125 10.37 13.89 18.32
C GLU A 125 9.41 12.72 18.08
N LEU A 126 9.89 11.57 17.61
CA LEU A 126 9.03 10.38 17.41
C LEU A 126 8.30 9.95 18.70
N ALA A 127 8.83 10.30 19.88
CA ALA A 127 8.21 9.97 21.16
C ALA A 127 7.01 10.89 21.52
N SER A 128 6.92 12.09 20.95
CA SER A 128 5.93 13.11 21.36
C SER A 128 5.16 13.75 20.20
N ALA A 129 5.65 13.65 18.96
CA ALA A 129 5.00 14.23 17.80
C ALA A 129 3.58 13.63 17.63
N PRO A 130 2.64 14.41 17.07
CA PRO A 130 1.31 13.93 16.72
C PRO A 130 1.36 12.69 15.82
N LEU A 131 0.43 11.78 16.03
CA LEU A 131 0.29 10.53 15.30
C LEU A 131 -0.86 10.63 14.29
N ILE A 132 -0.65 10.06 13.12
CA ILE A 132 -1.67 9.83 12.11
C ILE A 132 -1.72 8.31 11.90
N GLY A 133 -2.85 7.69 12.21
CA GLY A 133 -3.06 6.27 11.91
C GLY A 133 -3.60 6.10 10.51
N ILE A 134 -3.01 5.19 9.72
CA ILE A 134 -3.58 4.72 8.45
C ILE A 134 -3.73 3.20 8.47
N GLY A 135 -4.89 2.71 8.06
CA GLY A 135 -5.19 1.28 7.99
C GLY A 135 -6.07 0.95 6.80
N HIS A 136 -5.83 -0.23 6.22
CA HIS A 136 -6.55 -0.77 5.08
C HIS A 136 -7.35 -2.00 5.48
N SER A 137 -8.59 -2.11 4.98
CA SER A 137 -9.43 -3.29 5.15
C SER A 137 -9.50 -3.78 6.61
N ALA A 138 -8.95 -4.96 6.93
CA ALA A 138 -8.94 -5.52 8.27
C ALA A 138 -8.17 -4.68 9.29
N ALA A 139 -7.24 -3.83 8.85
CA ALA A 139 -6.55 -2.87 9.71
C ALA A 139 -7.32 -1.54 9.81
N ALA A 140 -8.32 -1.26 8.99
CA ALA A 140 -8.85 0.09 8.82
C ALA A 140 -9.49 0.73 10.07
N SER A 141 -9.82 -0.07 11.09
CA SER A 141 -10.38 0.44 12.36
C SER A 141 -9.32 0.87 13.37
N TRP A 142 -8.10 0.34 13.26
CA TRP A 142 -7.01 0.59 14.21
C TRP A 142 -6.69 2.10 14.41
N PRO A 143 -6.79 2.98 13.39
CA PRO A 143 -6.59 4.41 13.57
C PRO A 143 -7.59 5.05 14.55
N TYR A 144 -8.85 4.61 14.54
CA TYR A 144 -9.86 5.13 15.46
C TYR A 144 -9.61 4.64 16.89
N TYR A 145 -9.02 3.45 17.04
CA TYR A 145 -8.74 2.83 18.34
C TYR A 145 -7.54 3.51 18.99
N LEU A 146 -6.54 3.87 18.16
CA LEU A 146 -5.47 4.77 18.55
C LEU A 146 -6.03 6.12 19.04
N ALA A 147 -6.93 6.73 18.27
CA ALA A 147 -7.54 8.01 18.63
C ALA A 147 -8.36 7.95 19.93
N ALA A 148 -9.15 6.90 20.12
CA ALA A 148 -9.94 6.70 21.34
C ALA A 148 -9.05 6.50 22.58
N TYR A 149 -7.87 5.90 22.40
CA TYR A 149 -6.92 5.68 23.48
C TYR A 149 -6.04 6.91 23.77
N MET A 150 -5.58 7.62 22.73
CA MET A 150 -4.68 8.78 22.82
C MET A 150 -5.18 9.96 21.98
N PRO A 151 -6.30 10.59 22.39
CA PRO A 151 -6.94 11.65 21.61
C PRO A 151 -6.00 12.86 21.43
N ASP A 152 -5.33 13.30 22.50
CA ASP A 152 -4.44 14.46 22.48
C ASP A 152 -3.24 14.30 21.54
N ARG A 153 -2.79 13.06 21.32
CA ARG A 153 -1.66 12.77 20.44
C ARG A 153 -2.12 12.46 19.02
N THR A 154 -3.41 12.24 18.78
CA THR A 154 -3.89 11.78 17.48
C THR A 154 -4.34 12.97 16.64
N LEU A 155 -3.66 13.16 15.51
CA LEU A 155 -3.90 14.27 14.60
C LEU A 155 -5.02 13.97 13.61
N ALA A 156 -5.07 12.74 13.09
CA ALA A 156 -6.10 12.29 12.16
C ALA A 156 -6.15 10.75 12.09
N CYS A 157 -7.31 10.25 11.68
CA CYS A 157 -7.57 8.83 11.42
C CYS A 157 -7.84 8.62 9.93
N ILE A 158 -7.14 7.70 9.27
CA ILE A 158 -7.35 7.39 7.85
C ILE A 158 -7.68 5.90 7.69
N SER A 159 -8.90 5.61 7.24
CA SER A 159 -9.42 4.29 6.92
C SER A 159 -9.52 4.14 5.40
N VAL A 160 -8.84 3.14 4.85
CA VAL A 160 -8.78 2.87 3.40
C VAL A 160 -9.50 1.56 3.10
N SER A 161 -10.52 1.58 2.23
CA SER A 161 -11.36 0.44 1.85
C SER A 161 -11.79 -0.37 3.08
N GLY A 162 -12.33 0.36 4.06
CA GLY A 162 -12.30 -0.01 5.46
C GLY A 162 -13.66 0.02 6.15
N GLN A 163 -13.65 0.47 7.41
CA GLN A 163 -14.83 0.58 8.27
C GLN A 163 -14.97 2.00 8.82
N TRP A 164 -16.18 2.29 9.32
CA TRP A 164 -16.47 3.53 10.04
C TRP A 164 -16.13 3.39 11.53
N PRO A 165 -15.82 4.48 12.25
CA PRO A 165 -15.34 4.42 13.63
C PRO A 165 -16.21 3.59 14.59
N TYR A 166 -17.54 3.72 14.50
CA TYR A 166 -18.46 3.15 15.46
C TYR A 166 -19.09 1.80 15.04
N VAL A 167 -18.66 1.20 13.93
CA VAL A 167 -19.04 -0.17 13.55
C VAL A 167 -18.41 -1.21 14.48
N ARG A 168 -19.15 -2.30 14.77
CA ARG A 168 -18.72 -3.38 15.67
C ARG A 168 -18.80 -4.75 15.03
N ASP A 169 -17.79 -5.57 15.29
CA ASP A 169 -17.80 -7.00 15.02
C ASP A 169 -16.87 -7.72 16.01
N LYS A 170 -17.01 -9.05 16.10
CA LYS A 170 -16.30 -9.84 17.12
C LYS A 170 -14.80 -10.02 16.86
N TRP A 171 -14.29 -9.65 15.69
CA TRP A 171 -12.97 -10.04 15.22
C TRP A 171 -12.08 -8.87 14.78
N LEU A 172 -12.64 -7.87 14.09
CA LEU A 172 -11.89 -6.74 13.55
C LEU A 172 -12.22 -5.42 14.26
N ASN A 173 -13.46 -5.27 14.74
CA ASN A 173 -13.97 -4.05 15.35
C ASN A 173 -14.50 -4.30 16.76
N LEU A 174 -13.59 -4.56 17.70
CA LEU A 174 -13.93 -4.80 19.12
C LEU A 174 -14.68 -3.63 19.73
N ASP A 175 -15.62 -3.89 20.63
CA ASP A 175 -16.31 -2.81 21.34
C ASP A 175 -15.42 -2.21 22.44
N ILE A 176 -14.74 -1.12 22.08
CA ILE A 176 -13.73 -0.43 22.91
C ILE A 176 -14.23 0.89 23.50
N TRP A 177 -15.46 1.29 23.20
CA TRP A 177 -15.84 2.69 23.34
C TRP A 177 -16.19 3.02 24.78
N GLY A 178 -17.12 2.31 25.42
CA GLY A 178 -17.54 2.69 26.77
C GLY A 178 -17.94 4.17 26.79
N GLU A 179 -17.23 4.99 27.58
CA GLU A 179 -17.40 6.46 27.61
C GLU A 179 -16.44 7.23 26.66
N ARG A 180 -15.53 6.53 25.98
CA ARG A 180 -14.59 7.13 25.01
C ARG A 180 -15.32 7.59 23.76
N ASN A 181 -14.73 8.59 23.11
CA ASN A 181 -15.12 9.08 21.80
C ASN A 181 -13.87 9.55 21.06
N ILE A 182 -14.05 9.99 19.82
CA ILE A 182 -13.02 10.62 18.98
C ILE A 182 -13.51 11.96 18.47
N ASP A 183 -14.25 12.69 19.33
CA ASP A 183 -14.78 14.00 19.01
C ASP A 183 -13.63 14.95 18.63
N TYR A 184 -13.90 15.85 17.70
CA TYR A 184 -12.97 16.84 17.17
C TYR A 184 -11.76 16.32 16.39
N ILE A 185 -11.53 15.00 16.33
CA ILE A 185 -10.41 14.39 15.60
C ILE A 185 -10.82 14.10 14.15
N PRO A 186 -10.20 14.72 13.14
CA PRO A 186 -10.53 14.48 11.73
C PRO A 186 -10.39 13.02 11.32
N CYS A 187 -11.44 12.47 10.71
CA CYS A 187 -11.50 11.10 10.24
C CYS A 187 -11.80 11.06 8.75
N LEU A 188 -10.97 10.36 7.97
CA LEU A 188 -11.19 10.11 6.56
C LEU A 188 -11.44 8.62 6.32
N GLU A 189 -12.51 8.32 5.62
CA GLU A 189 -12.76 7.01 5.03
C GLU A 189 -12.65 7.13 3.49
N THR A 190 -11.98 6.19 2.85
CA THR A 190 -11.96 6.08 1.37
C THR A 190 -12.52 4.75 0.93
N MET A 191 -13.46 4.71 -0.01
CA MET A 191 -14.12 3.48 -0.43
C MET A 191 -14.27 3.42 -1.95
N GLY A 192 -13.98 2.27 -2.56
CA GLY A 192 -14.18 2.03 -3.99
C GLY A 192 -15.65 1.92 -4.42
N GLU A 193 -15.95 2.36 -5.64
CA GLU A 193 -17.25 2.11 -6.28
C GLU A 193 -17.54 0.61 -6.44
N TYR A 194 -16.53 -0.17 -6.82
CA TYR A 194 -16.63 -1.63 -6.97
C TYR A 194 -16.58 -2.37 -5.63
N GLU A 195 -16.47 -1.63 -4.52
CA GLU A 195 -16.67 -2.16 -3.18
C GLU A 195 -18.10 -1.86 -2.74
N SER A 196 -18.30 -0.70 -2.12
CA SER A 196 -19.56 -0.32 -1.49
C SER A 196 -19.67 1.19 -1.26
N ALA A 197 -18.93 2.06 -1.95
CA ALA A 197 -18.92 3.50 -1.68
C ALA A 197 -20.31 4.14 -1.60
N HIS A 198 -21.22 3.75 -2.50
CA HIS A 198 -22.59 4.27 -2.47
C HIS A 198 -23.35 3.78 -1.22
N THR A 199 -23.38 2.48 -0.97
CA THR A 199 -24.22 1.87 0.08
C THR A 199 -23.63 2.02 1.48
N TRP A 200 -22.31 1.94 1.59
CA TRP A 200 -21.59 2.02 2.86
C TRP A 200 -21.57 3.43 3.45
N SER A 201 -21.73 4.46 2.61
CA SER A 201 -21.91 5.84 3.07
C SER A 201 -23.08 6.02 4.05
N ASN A 202 -24.11 5.17 3.99
CA ASN A 202 -25.25 5.24 4.90
C ASN A 202 -24.83 5.03 6.36
N GLU A 203 -23.89 4.12 6.62
CA GLU A 203 -23.43 3.85 7.99
C GLU A 203 -22.60 5.02 8.52
N GLY A 204 -21.69 5.58 7.71
CA GLY A 204 -20.92 6.77 8.10
C GLY A 204 -21.81 8.00 8.37
N LEU A 205 -22.86 8.21 7.57
CA LEU A 205 -23.81 9.31 7.80
C LEU A 205 -24.65 9.09 9.07
N LYS A 206 -25.02 7.84 9.37
CA LYS A 206 -25.66 7.49 10.64
C LYS A 206 -24.75 7.82 11.82
N GLU A 207 -23.48 7.40 11.77
CA GLU A 207 -22.51 7.71 12.83
C GLU A 207 -22.30 9.21 13.00
N ARG A 208 -22.19 9.99 11.91
CA ARG A 208 -22.07 11.45 11.99
C ARG A 208 -23.28 12.10 12.69
N LYS A 209 -24.48 11.52 12.51
CA LYS A 209 -25.70 11.98 13.19
C LYS A 209 -25.70 11.62 14.68
N GLU A 210 -25.25 10.42 15.02
CA GLU A 210 -25.15 9.92 16.40
C GLU A 210 -24.01 10.60 17.18
N HIS A 211 -22.95 11.02 16.48
CA HIS A 211 -21.74 11.65 17.00
C HIS A 211 -21.49 13.01 16.31
N PRO A 212 -22.26 14.06 16.63
CA PRO A 212 -22.23 15.33 15.89
C PRO A 212 -20.92 16.11 15.99
N LEU A 213 -20.07 15.77 16.96
CA LEU A 213 -18.74 16.37 17.16
C LEU A 213 -17.63 15.63 16.40
N LEU A 214 -17.96 14.55 15.66
CA LEU A 214 -17.04 13.81 14.80
C LEU A 214 -16.84 14.51 13.45
N PRO A 215 -15.63 15.02 13.12
CA PRO A 215 -15.32 15.54 11.80
C PRO A 215 -15.11 14.37 10.81
N LEU A 216 -16.21 13.81 10.30
CA LEU A 216 -16.20 12.65 9.42
C LEU A 216 -16.24 13.04 7.94
N SER A 217 -15.17 12.69 7.23
CA SER A 217 -15.00 12.84 5.78
C SER A 217 -15.09 11.50 5.07
N MET A 218 -15.62 11.52 3.84
CA MET A 218 -15.58 10.38 2.93
C MET A 218 -14.98 10.79 1.60
N LEU A 219 -14.15 9.93 1.01
CA LEU A 219 -13.82 9.93 -0.40
C LEU A 219 -14.39 8.67 -1.04
N ALA A 220 -15.44 8.81 -1.86
CA ALA A 220 -15.79 7.76 -2.78
C ALA A 220 -14.78 7.73 -3.94
N CYS A 221 -14.36 6.53 -4.36
CA CYS A 221 -13.41 6.32 -5.43
C CYS A 221 -14.10 5.65 -6.64
N PRO A 222 -14.60 6.43 -7.62
CA PRO A 222 -15.22 5.89 -8.82
C PRO A 222 -14.30 4.95 -9.59
N ALA A 223 -14.84 3.86 -10.10
CA ALA A 223 -14.12 2.81 -10.85
C ALA A 223 -12.94 2.14 -10.10
N GLU A 224 -12.85 2.28 -8.78
CA GLU A 224 -11.86 1.60 -7.93
C GLU A 224 -12.52 0.46 -7.13
N GLY A 225 -11.72 -0.53 -6.72
CA GLY A 225 -12.13 -1.67 -5.89
C GLY A 225 -11.23 -1.82 -4.66
N HIS A 226 -11.49 -2.88 -3.87
CA HIS A 226 -10.99 -3.06 -2.48
C HIS A 226 -9.50 -2.89 -2.24
N PHE A 227 -8.68 -3.10 -3.26
CA PHE A 227 -7.22 -3.03 -3.17
C PHE A 227 -6.64 -2.05 -4.19
N ALA A 228 -7.48 -1.20 -4.76
CA ALA A 228 -7.12 -0.38 -5.90
C ALA A 228 -6.39 0.86 -5.44
N TYR A 229 -5.06 0.75 -5.42
CA TYR A 229 -4.21 1.92 -5.32
C TYR A 229 -4.37 2.82 -6.56
N SER A 230 -4.26 4.15 -6.37
CA SER A 230 -4.05 5.09 -7.46
C SER A 230 -3.22 6.29 -7.00
N PRO A 231 -2.37 6.86 -7.86
CA PRO A 231 -1.61 8.08 -7.52
C PRO A 231 -2.52 9.24 -7.09
N GLY A 232 -3.67 9.39 -7.75
CA GLY A 232 -4.65 10.41 -7.38
C GLY A 232 -5.20 10.22 -5.97
N LYS A 233 -5.42 8.97 -5.52
CA LYS A 233 -5.88 8.70 -4.15
C LYS A 233 -4.80 9.02 -3.13
N ALA A 234 -3.54 8.67 -3.42
CA ALA A 234 -2.42 9.06 -2.56
C ALA A 234 -2.25 10.58 -2.47
N GLU A 235 -2.35 11.31 -3.59
CA GLU A 235 -2.34 12.78 -3.60
C GLU A 235 -3.46 13.38 -2.75
N TYR A 236 -4.67 12.81 -2.83
CA TYR A 236 -5.79 13.24 -2.00
C TYR A 236 -5.55 13.01 -0.51
N ILE A 237 -5.04 11.83 -0.14
CA ILE A 237 -4.70 11.51 1.26
C ILE A 237 -3.59 12.44 1.76
N ALA A 238 -2.59 12.76 0.93
CA ALA A 238 -1.56 13.72 1.27
C ALA A 238 -2.12 15.13 1.51
N LEU A 239 -3.09 15.58 0.69
CA LEU A 239 -3.82 16.82 0.91
C LEU A 239 -4.58 16.77 2.25
N TYR A 240 -5.25 15.67 2.56
CA TYR A 240 -5.96 15.51 3.83
C TYR A 240 -5.01 15.62 5.04
N ILE A 241 -3.84 14.96 4.98
CA ILE A 241 -2.80 15.07 6.01
C ILE A 241 -2.29 16.51 6.17
N LYS A 242 -2.05 17.21 5.05
CA LYS A 242 -1.68 18.63 5.07
C LYS A 242 -2.75 19.47 5.78
N LYS A 243 -4.03 19.21 5.53
CA LYS A 243 -5.14 19.92 6.19
C LYS A 243 -5.23 19.56 7.67
N ALA A 244 -5.06 18.30 8.05
CA ALA A 244 -5.02 17.89 9.45
C ALA A 244 -3.90 18.62 10.22
N LEU A 245 -2.69 18.74 9.64
CA LEU A 245 -1.59 19.53 10.21
C LEU A 245 -1.91 21.02 10.36
N GLN A 246 -2.67 21.60 9.41
CA GLN A 246 -3.04 23.01 9.43
C GLN A 246 -4.10 23.33 10.50
N TYR A 247 -5.08 22.44 10.67
CA TYR A 247 -6.26 22.71 11.48
C TYR A 247 -6.25 22.02 12.84
N GLY A 248 -5.55 20.89 12.99
CA GLY A 248 -5.57 20.09 14.22
C GLY A 248 -6.97 19.54 14.53
N HIS A 249 -7.33 19.56 15.81
CA HIS A 249 -8.69 19.23 16.26
C HIS A 249 -9.66 20.36 15.94
N VAL A 250 -10.86 20.00 15.47
CA VAL A 250 -11.83 20.94 14.90
C VAL A 250 -13.23 20.64 15.40
N ASP A 251 -14.02 21.68 15.68
CA ASP A 251 -15.46 21.54 15.92
C ASP A 251 -16.21 21.52 14.58
N PRO A 252 -16.72 20.35 14.14
CA PRO A 252 -17.38 20.21 12.84
C PRO A 252 -18.79 20.83 12.82
N THR A 253 -19.32 21.23 13.98
CA THR A 253 -20.62 21.93 14.09
C THR A 253 -20.49 23.43 13.84
N LYS A 254 -19.26 23.98 13.88
CA LYS A 254 -18.96 25.41 13.74
C LYS A 254 -18.09 25.74 12.55
N THR A 255 -17.19 24.83 12.19
CA THR A 255 -16.13 25.07 11.20
C THR A 255 -16.16 24.03 10.09
N GLY A 256 -15.47 24.33 8.99
CA GLY A 256 -15.39 23.45 7.83
C GLY A 256 -16.56 23.59 6.86
N TRP A 257 -16.66 22.61 5.97
CA TRP A 257 -17.56 22.57 4.83
C TRP A 257 -18.36 21.28 4.84
N LEU A 258 -19.58 21.36 4.32
CA LEU A 258 -20.41 20.20 4.07
C LEU A 258 -20.52 19.96 2.56
N ALA A 259 -20.43 18.70 2.16
CA ALA A 259 -20.78 18.26 0.82
C ALA A 259 -21.69 17.06 0.88
N GLU A 260 -22.71 17.05 0.02
CA GLU A 260 -23.59 15.91 -0.18
C GLU A 260 -22.77 14.65 -0.47
N ARG A 261 -23.22 13.52 0.09
CA ARG A 261 -22.62 12.21 -0.19
C ARG A 261 -22.50 11.93 -1.68
N TRP A 262 -21.53 11.10 -2.03
CA TRP A 262 -21.43 10.58 -3.39
C TRP A 262 -22.53 9.57 -3.68
N LYS A 263 -23.11 9.64 -4.88
CA LYS A 263 -24.12 8.71 -5.39
C LYS A 263 -23.64 8.16 -6.74
N LYS A 264 -23.67 6.84 -6.91
CA LYS A 264 -23.21 6.16 -8.14
C LYS A 264 -23.95 6.74 -9.35
N ASN A 265 -23.17 7.22 -10.33
CA ASN A 265 -23.66 7.81 -11.59
C ASN A 265 -24.61 9.02 -11.44
N GLN A 266 -24.59 9.71 -10.30
CA GLN A 266 -25.42 10.91 -10.08
C GLN A 266 -24.55 12.11 -9.73
N PRO A 267 -24.84 13.29 -10.31
CA PRO A 267 -24.24 14.53 -9.84
C PRO A 267 -24.80 14.90 -8.45
N PRO A 268 -24.06 15.69 -7.64
CA PRO A 268 -24.62 16.27 -6.43
C PRO A 268 -25.80 17.19 -6.79
N THR A 269 -26.82 17.20 -5.93
CA THR A 269 -28.00 18.04 -6.04
C THR A 269 -27.85 19.36 -5.27
N CYS A 270 -26.90 19.42 -4.34
CA CYS A 270 -26.53 20.62 -3.60
C CYS A 270 -25.05 20.96 -3.78
N MET A 271 -24.75 22.27 -3.87
CA MET A 271 -23.38 22.76 -3.86
C MET A 271 -22.78 22.67 -2.44
N PRO A 272 -21.49 22.33 -2.31
CA PRO A 272 -20.84 22.35 -1.02
C PRO A 272 -20.74 23.79 -0.52
N ALA A 273 -20.80 23.96 0.80
CA ALA A 273 -20.72 25.27 1.43
C ALA A 273 -20.14 25.15 2.85
N PRO A 274 -19.68 26.26 3.46
CA PRO A 274 -19.36 26.27 4.88
C PRO A 274 -20.53 25.75 5.72
N VAL A 275 -20.23 25.12 6.87
CA VAL A 275 -21.25 24.49 7.74
C VAL A 275 -22.45 25.41 8.03
N ALA A 276 -22.19 26.69 8.35
CA ALA A 276 -23.24 27.66 8.66
C ALA A 276 -24.09 28.10 7.43
N GLU A 277 -23.60 27.86 6.22
CA GLU A 277 -24.19 28.36 4.97
C GLU A 277 -24.80 27.24 4.10
N TYR A 278 -24.56 25.97 4.47
CA TYR A 278 -25.02 24.81 3.71
C TYR A 278 -26.55 24.76 3.59
N LYS A 279 -27.02 24.65 2.34
CA LYS A 279 -28.46 24.68 2.01
C LYS A 279 -29.04 23.29 1.73
N GLY A 280 -28.19 22.26 1.63
CA GLY A 280 -28.62 20.87 1.47
C GLY A 280 -29.03 20.24 2.79
N ASN A 281 -29.38 18.95 2.76
CA ASN A 281 -29.65 18.19 3.98
C ASN A 281 -28.34 17.87 4.72
N PRO A 282 -28.09 18.39 5.93
CA PRO A 282 -26.87 18.09 6.68
C PRO A 282 -26.73 16.62 7.08
N ASP A 283 -27.85 15.89 7.22
CA ASP A 283 -27.89 14.45 7.51
C ASP A 283 -27.46 13.60 6.29
N ASP A 284 -27.43 14.17 5.07
CA ASP A 284 -27.00 13.49 3.83
C ASP A 284 -25.66 14.04 3.30
N ALA A 285 -24.84 14.64 4.17
CA ALA A 285 -23.57 15.26 3.83
C ALA A 285 -22.41 14.72 4.67
N PHE A 286 -21.18 14.83 4.16
CA PHE A 286 -19.96 14.63 4.93
C PHE A 286 -19.27 15.96 5.21
N TRP A 287 -18.43 15.98 6.24
CA TRP A 287 -17.67 17.15 6.66
C TRP A 287 -16.28 17.18 6.00
N PHE A 288 -15.77 18.37 5.68
CA PHE A 288 -14.43 18.61 5.13
C PHE A 288 -13.81 19.88 5.73
N PHE A 289 -12.47 19.95 5.78
CA PHE A 289 -11.74 21.05 6.41
C PHE A 289 -12.05 22.44 5.84
N ASP A 290 -12.00 22.57 4.52
CA ASP A 290 -12.13 23.85 3.83
C ASP A 290 -12.56 23.67 2.36
N LYS A 291 -12.62 24.80 1.64
CA LYS A 291 -13.00 24.85 0.24
C LYS A 291 -12.08 24.03 -0.66
N GLU A 292 -10.75 24.10 -0.45
CA GLU A 292 -9.78 23.35 -1.25
C GLU A 292 -10.00 21.84 -1.10
N MET A 293 -10.19 21.38 0.14
CA MET A 293 -10.44 19.97 0.42
C MET A 293 -11.71 19.47 -0.27
N VAL A 294 -12.82 20.20 -0.15
CA VAL A 294 -14.10 19.78 -0.74
C VAL A 294 -14.10 19.86 -2.26
N GLU A 295 -13.41 20.85 -2.85
CA GLU A 295 -13.24 20.93 -4.31
C GLU A 295 -12.42 19.74 -4.84
N ALA A 296 -11.35 19.36 -4.14
CA ALA A 296 -10.58 18.17 -4.47
C ALA A 296 -11.44 16.89 -4.37
N THR A 297 -12.28 16.77 -3.33
CA THR A 297 -13.23 15.66 -3.18
C THR A 297 -14.21 15.60 -4.34
N GLN A 298 -14.85 16.72 -4.69
CA GLN A 298 -15.81 16.76 -5.78
C GLN A 298 -15.17 16.46 -7.13
N ALA A 299 -13.97 17.00 -7.39
CA ALA A 299 -13.22 16.74 -8.62
C ALA A 299 -12.85 15.25 -8.76
N TYR A 300 -12.45 14.60 -7.67
CA TYR A 300 -12.17 13.17 -7.66
C TYR A 300 -13.43 12.33 -7.93
N GLN A 301 -14.47 12.61 -7.16
CA GLN A 301 -15.73 11.86 -7.17
C GLN A 301 -16.58 12.06 -8.44
N ALA A 302 -16.31 13.10 -9.21
CA ALA A 302 -17.00 13.39 -10.46
C ALA A 302 -16.50 12.54 -11.65
N ARG A 303 -15.37 11.86 -11.49
CA ARG A 303 -14.78 11.02 -12.53
C ARG A 303 -15.72 9.88 -12.92
N PHE A 304 -15.64 9.49 -14.19
CA PHE A 304 -16.24 8.29 -14.77
C PHE A 304 -17.76 8.11 -14.66
N ARG A 305 -18.51 9.15 -14.27
CA ARG A 305 -19.98 9.10 -14.22
C ARG A 305 -20.57 8.76 -15.59
N ASN A 306 -21.54 7.86 -15.61
CA ASN A 306 -22.31 7.47 -16.81
C ASN A 306 -21.48 6.82 -17.93
N MET A 307 -20.22 6.46 -17.67
CA MET A 307 -19.41 5.69 -18.61
C MET A 307 -19.74 4.21 -18.55
N LYS A 308 -19.54 3.50 -19.66
CA LYS A 308 -19.86 2.06 -19.76
C LYS A 308 -18.89 1.25 -18.89
N PRO A 309 -19.38 0.24 -18.15
CA PRO A 309 -18.50 -0.68 -17.46
C PRO A 309 -17.77 -1.60 -18.45
N GLN A 310 -16.64 -2.13 -18.02
CA GLN A 310 -15.89 -3.19 -18.68
C GLN A 310 -15.32 -4.13 -17.62
N LEU A 311 -14.88 -5.32 -18.03
CA LEU A 311 -14.42 -6.37 -17.12
C LEU A 311 -13.10 -6.95 -17.62
N VAL A 312 -12.20 -7.25 -16.67
CA VAL A 312 -10.90 -7.88 -16.94
C VAL A 312 -10.74 -9.16 -16.15
N GLY A 313 -9.92 -10.06 -16.66
CA GLY A 313 -9.56 -11.33 -16.06
C GLY A 313 -8.13 -11.75 -16.41
N VAL A 314 -7.82 -13.01 -16.09
CA VAL A 314 -6.51 -13.61 -16.36
C VAL A 314 -6.69 -14.92 -17.12
N VAL A 315 -5.82 -15.15 -18.08
CA VAL A 315 -5.59 -16.45 -18.71
C VAL A 315 -4.23 -16.98 -18.27
N GLN A 316 -4.17 -18.25 -17.90
CA GLN A 316 -2.95 -18.97 -17.55
C GLN A 316 -2.91 -20.28 -18.33
N GLU A 317 -1.80 -20.57 -19.02
CA GLU A 317 -1.64 -21.76 -19.87
C GLU A 317 -2.81 -21.96 -20.86
N GLY A 318 -3.27 -20.86 -21.48
CA GLY A 318 -4.37 -20.86 -22.45
C GLY A 318 -5.77 -21.08 -21.85
N LYS A 319 -5.89 -21.15 -20.51
CA LYS A 319 -7.17 -21.35 -19.81
C LYS A 319 -7.55 -20.10 -18.99
N PRO A 320 -8.80 -19.63 -19.06
CA PRO A 320 -9.28 -18.58 -18.17
C PRO A 320 -9.20 -19.00 -16.70
N VAL A 321 -8.71 -18.09 -15.86
CA VAL A 321 -8.76 -18.22 -14.41
C VAL A 321 -10.15 -17.77 -13.95
N VAL A 322 -10.93 -18.70 -13.41
CA VAL A 322 -12.30 -18.42 -12.95
C VAL A 322 -12.27 -17.51 -11.73
N GLN A 323 -13.09 -16.45 -11.75
CA GLN A 323 -13.33 -15.61 -10.58
C GLN A 323 -14.19 -16.34 -9.57
N ARG A 324 -13.73 -16.40 -8.33
CA ARG A 324 -14.45 -17.06 -7.23
C ARG A 324 -15.10 -16.01 -6.35
N ASP A 325 -16.18 -16.38 -5.65
CA ASP A 325 -16.69 -15.59 -4.52
C ASP A 325 -15.72 -15.68 -3.32
N SER A 326 -14.58 -15.01 -3.47
CA SER A 326 -13.51 -14.89 -2.50
C SER A 326 -13.05 -13.45 -2.47
N HIS A 327 -12.39 -13.05 -1.39
CA HIS A 327 -12.01 -11.66 -1.20
C HIS A 327 -11.13 -11.11 -2.34
N LEU A 328 -10.22 -11.94 -2.87
CA LEU A 328 -9.34 -11.62 -3.99
C LEU A 328 -9.79 -12.13 -5.37
N GLN A 329 -10.90 -12.85 -5.46
CA GLN A 329 -11.54 -13.38 -6.68
C GLN A 329 -10.69 -14.28 -7.59
N LEU A 330 -9.56 -13.82 -8.13
CA LEU A 330 -8.69 -14.58 -9.03
C LEU A 330 -7.54 -15.23 -8.27
N HIS A 331 -7.29 -16.51 -8.55
CA HIS A 331 -6.23 -17.31 -7.90
C HIS A 331 -5.38 -18.11 -8.91
N PRO A 332 -4.60 -17.45 -9.79
CA PRO A 332 -3.65 -18.15 -10.64
C PRO A 332 -2.60 -18.90 -9.81
N VAL A 333 -2.16 -20.04 -10.32
CA VAL A 333 -1.23 -20.93 -9.61
C VAL A 333 0.21 -20.57 -9.95
N PHE A 334 1.13 -20.71 -9.00
CA PHE A 334 2.55 -20.52 -9.27
C PHE A 334 3.10 -21.65 -10.15
N LEU A 335 3.37 -21.33 -11.42
CA LEU A 335 3.95 -22.24 -12.41
C LEU A 335 5.24 -21.61 -12.94
N PRO A 336 6.38 -21.78 -12.24
CA PRO A 336 7.62 -21.13 -12.62
C PRO A 336 8.19 -21.72 -13.92
N GLN A 337 8.85 -20.85 -14.68
CA GLN A 337 9.67 -21.19 -15.83
C GLN A 337 10.98 -21.88 -15.38
N GLY A 338 11.84 -22.23 -16.33
CA GLY A 338 13.09 -22.97 -16.05
C GLY A 338 14.06 -22.28 -15.10
N ASP A 339 13.93 -20.97 -14.89
CA ASP A 339 14.71 -20.20 -13.92
C ASP A 339 14.21 -20.35 -12.47
N GLY A 340 13.05 -20.98 -12.26
CA GLY A 340 12.46 -21.24 -10.95
C GLY A 340 11.71 -20.08 -10.30
N VAL A 341 11.79 -18.87 -10.89
CA VAL A 341 11.30 -17.63 -10.25
C VAL A 341 10.42 -16.79 -11.16
N SER A 342 10.46 -17.00 -12.47
CA SER A 342 9.61 -16.26 -13.43
C SER A 342 8.36 -17.05 -13.77
N PHE A 343 7.20 -16.40 -13.89
CA PHE A 343 5.97 -17.01 -14.42
C PHE A 343 5.17 -16.00 -15.25
N HIS A 344 4.34 -16.50 -16.15
CA HIS A 344 3.59 -15.67 -17.09
C HIS A 344 2.10 -15.76 -16.83
N LEU A 345 1.42 -14.62 -16.91
CA LEU A 345 -0.03 -14.50 -16.89
C LEU A 345 -0.45 -13.60 -18.04
N THR A 346 -1.57 -13.91 -18.70
CA THR A 346 -2.09 -13.06 -19.78
C THR A 346 -3.32 -12.31 -19.29
N PRO A 347 -3.31 -10.97 -19.24
CA PRO A 347 -4.50 -10.22 -18.90
C PRO A 347 -5.45 -10.21 -20.10
N VAL A 348 -6.76 -10.30 -19.84
CA VAL A 348 -7.79 -10.34 -20.90
C VAL A 348 -9.00 -9.51 -20.51
N PHE A 349 -9.73 -9.01 -21.50
CA PHE A 349 -11.10 -8.55 -21.29
C PHE A 349 -12.06 -9.75 -21.20
N LEU A 350 -13.17 -9.55 -20.50
CA LEU A 350 -14.27 -10.50 -20.49
C LEU A 350 -15.37 -10.00 -21.44
N ASP A 351 -15.88 -10.89 -22.29
CA ASP A 351 -16.94 -10.56 -23.27
C ASP A 351 -18.35 -10.69 -22.70
N THR A 352 -18.50 -11.32 -21.54
CA THR A 352 -19.78 -11.51 -20.85
C THR A 352 -19.62 -11.28 -19.35
N VAL A 353 -20.72 -10.96 -18.67
CA VAL A 353 -20.76 -10.88 -17.20
C VAL A 353 -20.75 -12.29 -16.61
N PRO A 354 -19.69 -12.72 -15.91
CA PRO A 354 -19.59 -14.05 -15.31
C PRO A 354 -20.54 -14.22 -14.11
N GLY A 355 -20.86 -15.47 -13.78
CA GLY A 355 -21.77 -15.84 -12.69
C GLY A 355 -21.10 -16.42 -11.45
N ASP A 356 -19.81 -16.78 -11.53
CA ASP A 356 -19.09 -17.48 -10.46
C ASP A 356 -18.82 -16.60 -9.22
N SER A 357 -18.87 -15.28 -9.39
CA SER A 357 -18.79 -14.28 -8.32
C SER A 357 -19.95 -13.29 -8.45
N PRO A 358 -20.70 -12.98 -7.38
CA PRO A 358 -21.80 -12.02 -7.43
C PRO A 358 -21.32 -10.58 -7.68
N ARG A 359 -20.03 -10.31 -7.48
CA ARG A 359 -19.45 -8.96 -7.55
C ARG A 359 -19.54 -8.35 -8.95
N LEU A 360 -19.32 -9.14 -9.99
CA LEU A 360 -19.23 -8.61 -11.35
C LEU A 360 -20.57 -8.09 -11.87
N LYS A 361 -21.67 -8.74 -11.49
CA LYS A 361 -23.02 -8.22 -11.69
C LYS A 361 -23.18 -6.85 -11.01
N ASN A 362 -22.69 -6.68 -9.78
CA ASN A 362 -22.80 -5.43 -9.03
C ASN A 362 -21.90 -4.32 -9.59
N TRP A 363 -20.74 -4.68 -10.15
CA TRP A 363 -19.81 -3.73 -10.77
C TRP A 363 -20.35 -3.15 -12.06
N THR A 364 -21.03 -4.00 -12.84
CA THR A 364 -21.56 -3.66 -14.17
C THR A 364 -23.02 -3.18 -14.14
N ASP A 365 -23.77 -3.49 -13.07
CA ASP A 365 -25.23 -3.37 -13.00
C ASP A 365 -25.97 -4.16 -14.10
N LEU A 366 -25.33 -5.20 -14.66
CA LEU A 366 -25.86 -6.04 -15.74
C LEU A 366 -26.11 -7.49 -15.26
N PRO A 367 -27.16 -8.18 -15.77
CA PRO A 367 -27.39 -9.59 -15.47
C PRO A 367 -26.22 -10.49 -15.88
N VAL A 368 -26.02 -11.60 -15.16
CA VAL A 368 -25.08 -12.66 -15.53
C VAL A 368 -25.39 -13.16 -16.95
N GLY A 369 -24.35 -13.41 -17.75
CA GLY A 369 -24.45 -13.84 -19.14
C GLY A 369 -24.67 -12.72 -20.16
N THR A 370 -24.93 -11.49 -19.71
CA THR A 370 -25.05 -10.33 -20.61
C THR A 370 -23.72 -10.09 -21.32
N ARG A 371 -23.75 -9.89 -22.65
CA ARG A 371 -22.59 -9.49 -23.43
C ARG A 371 -22.16 -8.07 -23.01
N ILE A 372 -20.87 -7.91 -22.72
CA ILE A 372 -20.27 -6.63 -22.36
C ILE A 372 -19.19 -6.28 -23.38
N GLY A 373 -19.04 -4.99 -23.66
CA GLY A 373 -17.92 -4.50 -24.46
C GLY A 373 -16.78 -4.04 -23.58
N HIS A 374 -15.72 -3.57 -24.21
CA HIS A 374 -14.56 -3.00 -23.53
C HIS A 374 -13.92 -1.92 -24.41
N ALA A 375 -13.00 -1.16 -23.83
CA ALA A 375 -12.21 -0.18 -24.58
C ALA A 375 -11.48 -0.84 -25.76
N ALA A 376 -11.30 -0.10 -26.85
CA ALA A 376 -10.70 -0.66 -28.07
C ALA A 376 -9.20 -0.98 -27.94
N ASP A 377 -8.51 -0.36 -27.00
CA ASP A 377 -7.10 -0.61 -26.72
C ASP A 377 -6.90 -1.79 -25.77
N ASN A 378 -5.96 -2.67 -26.12
CA ASN A 378 -5.65 -3.85 -25.29
C ASN A 378 -4.56 -3.55 -24.26
N SER A 379 -4.55 -2.35 -23.67
CA SER A 379 -3.54 -1.89 -22.71
C SER A 379 -3.82 -2.36 -21.28
N ILE A 380 -4.31 -3.58 -21.12
CA ILE A 380 -4.53 -4.17 -19.80
C ILE A 380 -3.15 -4.44 -19.18
N CYS A 381 -2.95 -4.02 -17.94
CA CYS A 381 -1.69 -4.21 -17.22
C CYS A 381 -1.89 -4.93 -15.89
N PHE A 382 -0.79 -5.45 -15.36
CA PHE A 382 -0.73 -5.89 -13.98
C PHE A 382 -0.01 -4.86 -13.12
N GLU A 383 -0.42 -4.77 -11.87
CA GLU A 383 0.19 -3.89 -10.88
C GLU A 383 0.32 -4.60 -9.55
N MET A 384 1.49 -4.52 -8.94
CA MET A 384 1.72 -5.12 -7.62
C MET A 384 0.96 -4.35 -6.54
N ILE A 385 0.28 -5.09 -5.65
CA ILE A 385 -0.28 -4.55 -4.40
C ILE A 385 0.71 -4.84 -3.27
N THR A 386 1.04 -6.11 -3.05
CA THR A 386 2.04 -6.55 -2.07
C THR A 386 2.58 -7.94 -2.42
N GLY A 387 3.73 -8.29 -1.85
CA GLY A 387 4.34 -9.61 -1.96
C GLY A 387 5.72 -9.60 -2.60
N PRO A 388 6.38 -10.77 -2.69
CA PRO A 388 7.76 -10.91 -3.13
C PRO A 388 7.84 -11.04 -4.65
N ALA A 389 7.34 -10.07 -5.42
CA ALA A 389 7.41 -10.13 -6.87
C ALA A 389 7.49 -8.76 -7.52
N VAL A 390 8.04 -8.75 -8.73
CA VAL A 390 8.03 -7.62 -9.65
C VAL A 390 7.41 -8.03 -10.97
N ILE A 391 6.86 -7.05 -11.66
CA ILE A 391 6.13 -7.25 -12.90
C ILE A 391 6.87 -6.53 -14.01
N HIS A 392 7.22 -7.27 -15.06
CA HIS A 392 7.69 -6.70 -16.31
C HIS A 392 6.76 -7.14 -17.44
N ASN A 393 5.94 -6.21 -17.92
CA ASN A 393 4.83 -6.48 -18.83
C ASN A 393 3.87 -7.53 -18.23
N HIS A 394 3.85 -8.72 -18.81
CA HIS A 394 2.98 -9.85 -18.43
C HIS A 394 3.76 -10.96 -17.72
N THR A 395 5.02 -10.71 -17.37
CA THR A 395 5.89 -11.65 -16.67
C THR A 395 6.10 -11.19 -15.24
N PHE A 396 5.75 -12.07 -14.30
CA PHE A 396 6.05 -11.93 -12.90
C PHE A 396 7.40 -12.58 -12.63
N LYS A 397 8.22 -11.94 -11.81
CA LYS A 397 9.47 -12.49 -11.31
C LYS A 397 9.46 -12.40 -9.79
N VAL A 398 9.66 -13.53 -9.12
CA VAL A 398 9.82 -13.56 -7.67
C VAL A 398 11.06 -12.76 -7.28
N GLU A 399 10.86 -11.78 -6.41
CA GLU A 399 11.89 -10.91 -5.88
C GLU A 399 11.62 -10.68 -4.39
N TRP A 400 12.34 -11.42 -3.55
CA TRP A 400 12.13 -11.39 -2.10
C TRP A 400 12.47 -10.02 -1.52
N ASN A 401 11.68 -9.62 -0.53
CA ASN A 401 11.84 -8.35 0.17
C ASN A 401 11.49 -8.52 1.66
N ARG A 402 11.58 -7.42 2.40
CA ARG A 402 11.42 -7.38 3.86
C ARG A 402 10.00 -7.63 4.38
N SER A 403 8.98 -7.71 3.52
CA SER A 403 7.60 -7.92 3.96
C SER A 403 7.30 -9.38 4.34
N ILE A 404 8.12 -10.32 3.90
CA ILE A 404 7.92 -11.75 4.13
C ILE A 404 9.03 -12.34 5.00
N SER A 405 8.65 -13.08 6.05
CA SER A 405 9.58 -13.83 6.88
C SER A 405 10.02 -15.12 6.20
N TRP A 406 11.32 -15.40 6.23
CA TRP A 406 11.90 -16.67 5.79
C TRP A 406 11.51 -17.87 6.66
N ALA A 407 10.90 -17.62 7.82
CA ALA A 407 10.31 -18.65 8.69
C ALA A 407 8.87 -19.03 8.26
N SER A 408 8.22 -18.23 7.42
CA SER A 408 6.91 -18.55 6.88
C SER A 408 6.99 -19.73 5.90
N SER A 409 5.93 -20.52 5.79
CA SER A 409 5.86 -21.63 4.83
C SER A 409 5.45 -21.16 3.43
N LYS A 410 4.66 -20.08 3.36
CA LYS A 410 4.09 -19.53 2.13
C LYS A 410 4.15 -18.00 2.13
N ALA A 411 4.14 -17.45 0.93
CA ALA A 411 4.02 -16.02 0.67
C ALA A 411 2.92 -15.79 -0.36
N ASP A 412 2.20 -14.69 -0.22
CA ASP A 412 1.18 -14.30 -1.18
C ASP A 412 1.70 -13.15 -2.05
N ILE A 413 1.62 -13.32 -3.37
CA ILE A 413 1.80 -12.28 -4.38
C ILE A 413 0.40 -11.76 -4.69
N VAL A 414 0.08 -10.56 -4.21
CA VAL A 414 -1.21 -9.91 -4.43
C VAL A 414 -1.00 -8.79 -5.44
N PHE A 415 -1.81 -8.79 -6.49
CA PHE A 415 -1.69 -7.86 -7.60
C PHE A 415 -3.07 -7.52 -8.18
N ALA A 416 -3.12 -6.44 -8.94
CA ALA A 416 -4.30 -5.99 -9.67
C ALA A 416 -4.12 -6.21 -11.17
N VAL A 417 -5.19 -6.59 -11.85
CA VAL A 417 -5.36 -6.52 -13.30
C VAL A 417 -6.15 -5.27 -13.60
N ARG A 418 -5.63 -4.37 -14.44
CA ARG A 418 -6.20 -3.05 -14.64
C ARG A 418 -6.30 -2.67 -16.10
N HIS A 419 -7.33 -1.91 -16.43
CA HIS A 419 -7.40 -1.15 -17.66
C HIS A 419 -7.84 0.30 -17.35
N PRO A 420 -7.19 1.33 -17.92
CA PRO A 420 -7.45 2.73 -17.57
C PRO A 420 -8.78 3.29 -18.08
N GLY A 421 -9.53 2.53 -18.88
CA GLY A 421 -10.69 3.05 -19.61
C GLY A 421 -10.30 3.87 -20.84
N ASP A 422 -11.32 4.36 -21.53
CA ASP A 422 -11.19 5.29 -22.66
C ASP A 422 -12.29 6.35 -22.59
N LYS A 423 -12.68 6.95 -23.72
CA LYS A 423 -13.76 7.96 -23.75
C LYS A 423 -15.17 7.38 -23.50
N GLU A 424 -15.34 6.07 -23.66
CA GLU A 424 -16.63 5.38 -23.60
C GLU A 424 -16.72 4.46 -22.37
N TYR A 425 -15.61 3.79 -22.04
CA TYR A 425 -15.52 2.82 -20.95
C TYR A 425 -14.77 3.37 -19.75
N LYS A 426 -15.33 3.20 -18.56
CA LYS A 426 -14.65 3.58 -17.30
C LYS A 426 -13.51 2.62 -16.99
N PRO A 427 -12.53 3.03 -16.16
CA PRO A 427 -11.49 2.12 -15.69
C PRO A 427 -12.08 0.86 -15.03
N ILE A 428 -11.27 -0.19 -15.02
CA ILE A 428 -11.58 -1.42 -14.30
C ILE A 428 -10.34 -1.93 -13.58
N VAL A 429 -10.56 -2.48 -12.40
CA VAL A 429 -9.55 -3.09 -11.56
C VAL A 429 -10.08 -4.40 -10.99
N GLN A 430 -9.29 -5.46 -11.10
CA GLN A 430 -9.58 -6.78 -10.57
C GLN A 430 -8.37 -7.29 -9.82
N GLN A 431 -8.50 -7.45 -8.51
CA GLN A 431 -7.45 -8.05 -7.67
C GLN A 431 -7.27 -9.55 -7.96
N ALA A 432 -6.09 -10.07 -7.65
CA ALA A 432 -5.72 -11.47 -7.82
C ALA A 432 -4.64 -11.86 -6.80
N GLN A 433 -4.54 -13.16 -6.50
CA GLN A 433 -3.53 -13.73 -5.62
C GLN A 433 -2.84 -14.93 -6.26
N THR A 434 -1.52 -14.98 -6.19
CA THR A 434 -0.75 -16.20 -6.37
C THR A 434 -0.01 -16.51 -5.08
N THR A 435 -0.26 -17.68 -4.49
CA THR A 435 0.48 -18.17 -3.34
C THR A 435 1.69 -18.97 -3.80
N ILE A 436 2.86 -18.65 -3.26
CA ILE A 436 4.12 -19.35 -3.51
C ILE A 436 4.66 -19.97 -2.21
N PRO A 437 5.36 -21.11 -2.23
CA PRO A 437 6.09 -21.56 -1.07
C PRO A 437 7.30 -20.64 -0.86
N VAL A 438 7.59 -20.27 0.41
CA VAL A 438 8.78 -19.46 0.73
C VAL A 438 10.05 -20.23 0.42
N ARG A 439 10.00 -21.56 0.55
CA ARG A 439 11.10 -22.45 0.23
C ARG A 439 10.65 -23.51 -0.76
N ASN A 440 11.30 -23.57 -1.90
CA ASN A 440 11.30 -24.74 -2.77
C ASN A 440 12.11 -25.85 -2.09
N ILE A 441 11.48 -27.00 -1.87
CA ILE A 441 12.08 -28.17 -1.23
C ILE A 441 12.40 -29.30 -2.21
N ASP A 442 12.14 -29.10 -3.50
CA ASP A 442 12.40 -30.09 -4.53
C ASP A 442 13.85 -30.05 -5.01
N GLY A 443 14.46 -31.22 -5.19
CA GLY A 443 15.77 -31.38 -5.79
C GLY A 443 16.92 -31.44 -4.78
N VAL A 444 18.12 -31.06 -5.21
CA VAL A 444 19.34 -31.11 -4.39
C VAL A 444 19.49 -29.82 -3.58
N PRO A 445 19.88 -29.87 -2.29
CA PRO A 445 20.22 -28.68 -1.52
C PRO A 445 21.35 -27.87 -2.18
N GLN A 446 21.32 -26.56 -1.97
CA GLN A 446 22.38 -25.65 -2.39
C GLN A 446 22.79 -24.72 -1.26
N LYS A 447 23.95 -24.08 -1.40
CA LYS A 447 24.46 -23.07 -0.47
C LYS A 447 24.75 -21.78 -1.20
N VAL A 448 24.38 -20.67 -0.57
CA VAL A 448 24.85 -19.33 -0.95
C VAL A 448 26.07 -19.00 -0.11
N SER A 449 27.05 -18.36 -0.72
CA SER A 449 28.15 -17.65 -0.04
C SER A 449 27.98 -16.16 -0.31
N PHE A 450 28.07 -15.32 0.72
CA PHE A 450 27.98 -13.87 0.59
C PHE A 450 29.23 -13.27 1.22
N ALA A 451 30.02 -12.53 0.43
CA ALA A 451 31.25 -11.90 0.90
C ALA A 451 30.96 -10.89 2.02
N ALA A 452 31.84 -10.81 3.01
CA ALA A 452 31.65 -9.91 4.14
C ALA A 452 31.63 -8.44 3.69
N LEU A 453 30.61 -7.70 4.13
CA LEU A 453 30.50 -6.26 3.92
C LEU A 453 31.26 -5.51 5.01
N ALA A 454 32.17 -4.63 4.60
CA ALA A 454 32.89 -3.75 5.52
C ALA A 454 32.13 -2.45 5.75
N ASP A 455 32.35 -1.84 6.91
CA ASP A 455 31.86 -0.50 7.21
C ASP A 455 32.37 0.52 6.19
N VAL A 456 31.53 1.49 5.85
CA VAL A 456 31.82 2.52 4.85
C VAL A 456 31.85 3.89 5.49
N LYS A 457 32.69 4.78 4.97
CA LYS A 457 32.67 6.19 5.37
C LYS A 457 31.47 6.90 4.76
N ARG A 458 30.96 7.93 5.42
CA ARG A 458 30.06 8.92 4.81
C ARG A 458 30.56 9.38 3.43
N GLY A 459 29.62 9.54 2.50
CA GLY A 459 29.89 10.05 1.15
C GLY A 459 30.17 8.97 0.10
N ILE A 460 30.42 7.72 0.50
CA ILE A 460 30.42 6.59 -0.43
C ILE A 460 29.05 6.48 -1.10
N LYS A 461 29.05 6.31 -2.42
CA LYS A 461 27.82 6.29 -3.24
C LYS A 461 27.25 4.89 -3.40
N SER A 462 28.12 3.89 -3.50
CA SER A 462 27.69 2.51 -3.67
C SER A 462 28.74 1.51 -3.24
N VAL A 463 28.30 0.28 -2.96
CA VAL A 463 29.15 -0.90 -2.74
C VAL A 463 28.67 -2.03 -3.65
N THR A 464 29.60 -2.80 -4.21
CA THR A 464 29.29 -4.01 -4.97
C THR A 464 29.05 -5.18 -4.03
N LEU A 465 27.88 -5.80 -4.14
CA LEU A 465 27.50 -7.01 -3.44
C LEU A 465 28.05 -8.23 -4.20
N GLN A 466 28.73 -9.12 -3.49
CA GLN A 466 29.35 -10.32 -4.07
C GLN A 466 28.82 -11.56 -3.37
N ALA A 467 27.97 -12.31 -4.06
CA ALA A 467 27.48 -13.59 -3.57
C ALA A 467 27.43 -14.62 -4.71
N SER A 468 27.53 -15.89 -4.36
CA SER A 468 27.52 -17.01 -5.29
C SER A 468 26.73 -18.19 -4.73
N SER A 469 26.01 -18.90 -5.59
CA SER A 469 25.46 -20.23 -5.30
C SER A 469 26.46 -21.32 -5.72
N ASP A 470 26.61 -22.37 -4.91
CA ASP A 470 27.42 -23.55 -5.26
C ASP A 470 26.84 -24.36 -6.44
N ASN A 471 25.60 -24.06 -6.85
CA ASN A 471 24.95 -24.59 -8.04
C ASN A 471 24.92 -23.59 -9.22
N GLY A 472 25.64 -22.48 -9.11
CA GLY A 472 25.79 -21.48 -10.19
C GLY A 472 24.53 -20.66 -10.49
N LEU A 473 23.52 -20.70 -9.62
CA LEU A 473 22.28 -19.92 -9.81
C LEU A 473 22.46 -18.44 -9.42
N PRO A 474 21.78 -17.49 -10.12
CA PRO A 474 21.93 -16.05 -9.86
C PRO A 474 21.39 -15.61 -8.50
N VAL A 475 22.26 -15.15 -7.59
CA VAL A 475 21.85 -14.69 -6.25
C VAL A 475 21.16 -13.33 -6.31
N GLY A 476 19.99 -13.22 -5.68
CA GLY A 476 19.26 -11.96 -5.51
C GLY A 476 19.64 -11.26 -4.20
N PHE A 477 19.40 -9.95 -4.13
CA PHE A 477 19.62 -9.15 -2.93
C PHE A 477 18.43 -8.26 -2.63
N TYR A 478 18.19 -7.99 -1.34
CA TYR A 478 17.33 -6.88 -0.93
C TYR A 478 17.88 -6.19 0.31
N VAL A 479 17.54 -4.91 0.48
CA VAL A 479 17.82 -4.15 1.70
C VAL A 479 16.70 -4.43 2.69
N GLU A 480 17.03 -5.10 3.79
CA GLU A 480 16.10 -5.26 4.90
C GLU A 480 15.85 -3.90 5.58
N SER A 481 16.93 -3.16 5.86
CA SER A 481 16.87 -1.79 6.38
C SER A 481 18.17 -1.03 6.11
N GLY A 482 18.09 0.29 6.07
CA GLY A 482 19.22 1.17 5.83
C GLY A 482 18.93 2.21 4.74
N PRO A 483 19.66 3.34 4.71
CA PRO A 483 19.55 4.36 3.66
C PRO A 483 20.20 3.87 2.36
N ALA A 484 19.66 2.80 1.79
CA ALA A 484 20.18 2.19 0.58
C ALA A 484 19.08 1.44 -0.19
N ARG A 485 19.37 1.19 -1.46
CA ARG A 485 18.56 0.41 -2.39
C ARG A 485 19.47 -0.48 -3.23
N VAL A 486 18.92 -1.58 -3.76
CA VAL A 486 19.66 -2.50 -4.64
C VAL A 486 19.31 -2.20 -6.10
N GLU A 487 20.32 -2.17 -6.97
CA GLU A 487 20.19 -2.27 -8.42
C GLU A 487 21.12 -3.39 -8.92
N GLY A 488 20.54 -4.54 -9.28
CA GLY A 488 21.33 -5.73 -9.62
C GLY A 488 22.20 -6.18 -8.44
N ASN A 489 23.52 -6.05 -8.56
CA ASN A 489 24.47 -6.33 -7.50
C ASN A 489 25.08 -5.05 -6.86
N GLN A 490 24.55 -3.87 -7.16
CA GLN A 490 25.00 -2.61 -6.59
C GLN A 490 24.09 -2.19 -5.45
N LEU A 491 24.66 -2.01 -4.27
CA LEU A 491 24.01 -1.35 -3.14
C LEU A 491 24.26 0.16 -3.25
N ILE A 492 23.22 0.93 -3.56
CA ILE A 492 23.30 2.38 -3.79
C ILE A 492 22.80 3.08 -2.54
N PHE A 493 23.64 3.92 -1.92
CA PHE A 493 23.29 4.68 -0.74
C PHE A 493 22.45 5.91 -1.09
N THR A 494 21.41 6.14 -0.29
CA THR A 494 20.56 7.33 -0.40
C THR A 494 20.98 8.40 0.62
N PRO A 495 20.56 9.65 0.44
CA PRO A 495 20.77 10.70 1.41
C PRO A 495 20.26 10.33 2.81
N ILE A 496 21.09 10.63 3.82
CA ILE A 496 20.78 10.41 5.22
C ILE A 496 20.30 11.74 5.82
N PRO A 497 19.16 11.78 6.52
CA PRO A 497 18.66 12.98 7.16
C PRO A 497 19.69 13.64 8.11
N PRO A 498 19.75 14.98 8.18
CA PRO A 498 20.88 15.71 8.77
C PRO A 498 21.07 15.48 10.28
N ARG A 499 20.02 15.05 10.99
CA ARG A 499 20.07 14.77 12.44
C ARG A 499 20.24 13.29 12.77
N ALA A 500 20.45 12.44 11.77
CA ALA A 500 20.70 11.03 12.00
C ALA A 500 21.87 10.85 12.98
N VAL A 501 21.70 10.00 13.99
CA VAL A 501 22.79 9.54 14.84
C VAL A 501 23.61 8.51 14.08
N TYR A 502 24.93 8.55 14.27
CA TYR A 502 25.88 7.65 13.63
C TYR A 502 26.57 6.76 14.67
N PRO A 503 27.03 5.56 14.28
CA PRO A 503 26.97 4.99 12.92
C PRO A 503 25.54 4.59 12.48
N VAL A 504 25.24 4.70 11.18
CA VAL A 504 23.94 4.27 10.61
C VAL A 504 24.04 2.82 10.13
N LYS A 505 23.17 1.95 10.66
CA LYS A 505 23.13 0.52 10.34
C LYS A 505 22.54 0.27 8.95
N VAL A 506 23.14 -0.65 8.19
CA VAL A 506 22.60 -1.16 6.93
C VAL A 506 22.57 -2.69 6.99
N THR A 507 21.41 -3.28 6.68
CA THR A 507 21.19 -4.73 6.66
C THR A 507 20.77 -5.17 5.27
N VAL A 508 21.52 -6.09 4.68
CA VAL A 508 21.31 -6.63 3.34
C VAL A 508 21.17 -8.15 3.42
N VAL A 509 20.23 -8.70 2.65
CA VAL A 509 19.99 -10.14 2.57
C VAL A 509 20.33 -10.62 1.17
N ALA A 510 21.15 -11.65 1.07
CA ALA A 510 21.41 -12.42 -0.15
C ALA A 510 20.55 -13.69 -0.15
N TRP A 511 19.85 -13.97 -1.24
CA TRP A 511 18.91 -15.08 -1.32
C TRP A 511 19.00 -15.82 -2.67
N GLN A 512 18.60 -17.09 -2.67
CA GLN A 512 18.52 -17.91 -3.88
C GLN A 512 17.39 -18.94 -3.72
N TYR A 513 16.37 -18.83 -4.57
CA TYR A 513 15.15 -19.64 -4.47
C TYR A 513 15.33 -21.09 -4.99
N GLY A 514 16.26 -21.33 -5.91
CA GLY A 514 16.39 -22.60 -6.60
C GLY A 514 15.51 -22.67 -7.86
N ARG A 515 15.32 -23.87 -8.40
CA ARG A 515 14.48 -24.11 -9.57
C ARG A 515 13.82 -25.48 -9.55
N SER A 516 12.63 -25.55 -10.13
CA SER A 516 11.84 -26.79 -10.24
C SER A 516 12.07 -27.55 -11.56
N GLY A 517 12.77 -26.95 -12.52
CA GLY A 517 13.24 -27.61 -13.74
C GLY A 517 14.55 -28.38 -13.51
N GLU A 518 14.84 -29.38 -14.35
CA GLU A 518 16.03 -30.23 -14.20
C GLU A 518 17.36 -29.49 -14.54
N PRO A 519 18.44 -29.68 -13.74
CA PRO A 519 18.43 -30.34 -12.44
C PRO A 519 17.69 -29.49 -11.41
N LYS A 520 16.80 -30.15 -10.65
CA LYS A 520 16.02 -29.52 -9.57
C LYS A 520 16.94 -29.11 -8.42
N ILE A 521 16.77 -27.90 -7.93
CA ILE A 521 17.60 -27.31 -6.88
C ILE A 521 16.70 -26.63 -5.85
N GLN A 522 16.90 -26.96 -4.58
CA GLN A 522 16.13 -26.42 -3.45
C GLN A 522 16.46 -24.96 -3.18
N THR A 523 15.68 -24.27 -2.37
CA THR A 523 16.01 -22.94 -1.85
C THR A 523 17.24 -22.99 -0.94
N ALA A 524 18.17 -22.05 -1.13
CA ALA A 524 19.30 -21.87 -0.22
C ALA A 524 18.86 -21.18 1.08
N GLU A 525 19.59 -21.39 2.17
CA GLU A 525 19.43 -20.54 3.35
C GLU A 525 19.87 -19.10 3.02
N PRO A 526 19.02 -18.08 3.22
CA PRO A 526 19.41 -16.69 2.99
C PRO A 526 20.52 -16.26 3.96
N ILE A 527 21.45 -15.44 3.48
CA ILE A 527 22.50 -14.87 4.31
C ILE A 527 22.19 -13.40 4.55
N THR A 528 22.01 -13.04 5.82
CA THR A 528 21.85 -11.66 6.25
C THR A 528 23.20 -11.12 6.71
N GLN A 529 23.57 -9.94 6.21
CA GLN A 529 24.75 -9.21 6.69
C GLN A 529 24.38 -7.80 7.12
N THR A 530 25.12 -7.31 8.12
CA THR A 530 25.02 -5.96 8.64
C THR A 530 26.40 -5.31 8.58
N PHE A 531 26.42 -4.06 8.17
CA PHE A 531 27.57 -3.16 8.27
C PHE A 531 27.08 -1.74 8.59
N TYR A 532 28.01 -0.81 8.77
CA TYR A 532 27.71 0.55 9.21
C TYR A 532 28.24 1.61 8.24
N ILE A 533 27.48 2.70 8.14
CA ILE A 533 27.95 3.97 7.59
C ILE A 533 28.47 4.79 8.77
N LEU A 534 29.78 5.06 8.79
CA LEU A 534 30.51 5.73 9.88
C LEU A 534 30.40 7.26 9.83
#